data_AF-A0A8K0P2D3-F1
#
_entry.id   AF-A0A8K0P2D3-F1
#
_cell.length_a   1.000
_cell.length_b   1.000
_cell.length_c   1.000
_cell.angle_alpha   90.00
_cell.angle_beta   90.00
_cell.angle_gamma   90.00
#
_symmetry.space_group_name_H-M   'P 1'
#
loop_
_entity.id
_entity.type
_entity.pdbx_description
1 polymer ?
#
loop_
_entity_poly.entity_id
_entity_poly.type
_entity_poly.pdbx_seq_one_letter_code
_entity_poly.pdbx_strand_id
1 'polypeptide(L)'
;MIAEKTPATSNNPLEQFVLLAKTAKGAAAVELVKQVLEAPGVHVFGELLDMPNVKELENGQHAKHFNTLHLFAYGTYKDYLKNQSNLLELTPAQKKKLQHLTIVTLATKMKGKLVFYNCVKCIPYSLLLQELDMRNVRDLEDLIIEAIYAGKRIVLMENFIWKIYC
;
A
#
# COMPACT_ATOMS: atom_id res chain seq x y z
N MET A 1 23.28 -2.96 38.75
CA MET A 1 23.50 -3.17 37.31
C MET A 1 22.13 -3.29 36.67
N ILE A 2 21.78 -2.37 35.78
CA ILE A 2 20.45 -2.25 35.18
C ILE A 2 20.37 -3.30 34.07
N ALA A 3 19.51 -4.30 34.21
CA ALA A 3 19.12 -5.17 33.09
C ALA A 3 17.71 -4.76 32.68
N GLU A 4 17.65 -3.95 31.63
CA GLU A 4 16.44 -3.37 31.07
C GLU A 4 15.65 -4.45 30.33
N LYS A 5 14.54 -4.87 30.95
CA LYS A 5 13.23 -5.21 30.38
C LYS A 5 13.18 -5.36 28.84
N THR A 6 13.21 -6.59 28.35
CA THR A 6 12.64 -6.96 27.05
C THR A 6 11.16 -7.34 27.24
N PRO A 7 10.18 -6.49 26.89
CA PRO A 7 8.80 -6.94 26.78
C PRO A 7 8.60 -7.57 25.40
N ALA A 8 7.97 -8.74 25.41
CA ALA A 8 7.54 -9.51 24.26
C ALA A 8 6.99 -8.61 23.13
N THR A 9 7.72 -8.51 22.03
CA THR A 9 7.28 -7.76 20.86
C THR A 9 6.27 -8.63 20.12
N SER A 10 4.99 -8.26 20.21
CA SER A 10 4.04 -8.54 19.15
C SER A 10 4.57 -7.81 17.91
N ASN A 11 5.45 -8.48 17.15
CA ASN A 11 6.21 -7.89 16.05
C ASN A 11 5.26 -7.33 14.98
N ASN A 12 4.92 -6.04 15.10
CA ASN A 12 4.39 -5.28 13.98
C ASN A 12 5.56 -5.06 13.02
N PRO A 13 5.58 -5.69 11.83
CA PRO A 13 6.68 -5.53 10.88
C PRO A 13 6.92 -4.06 10.53
N LEU A 14 5.85 -3.25 10.55
CA LEU A 14 5.92 -1.79 10.39
C LEU A 14 6.86 -1.11 11.39
N GLU A 15 6.77 -1.41 12.68
CA GLU A 15 7.61 -0.76 13.70
C GLU A 15 9.09 -1.09 13.50
N GLN A 16 9.38 -2.34 13.13
CA GLN A 16 10.74 -2.75 12.79
C GLN A 16 11.26 -1.99 11.56
N PHE A 17 10.44 -1.84 10.52
CA PHE A 17 10.83 -1.09 9.32
C PHE A 17 10.99 0.41 9.59
N VAL A 18 10.15 1.01 10.44
CA VAL A 18 10.31 2.42 10.84
C VAL A 18 11.59 2.61 11.64
N LEU A 19 11.93 1.69 12.55
CA LEU A 19 13.19 1.75 13.30
C LEU A 19 14.40 1.66 12.37
N LEU A 20 14.37 0.73 11.42
CA LEU A 20 15.42 0.60 10.41
C LEU A 20 15.50 1.84 9.52
N ALA A 21 14.37 2.46 9.16
CA ALA A 21 14.35 3.66 8.32
C ALA A 21 15.02 4.86 9.01
N LYS A 22 15.03 4.92 10.35
CA LYS A 22 15.73 5.97 11.11
C LYS A 22 17.25 5.91 10.97
N THR A 23 17.82 4.74 10.72
CA THR A 23 19.27 4.54 10.60
C THR A 23 19.71 4.21 9.18
N ALA A 24 18.81 3.74 8.33
CA ALA A 24 19.07 3.40 6.94
C ALA A 24 19.20 4.67 6.08
N LYS A 25 20.32 4.80 5.37
CA LYS A 25 20.60 5.89 4.42
C LYS A 25 21.11 5.34 3.09
N GLY A 26 20.81 6.01 1.98
CA GLY A 26 21.29 5.62 0.65
C GLY A 26 20.94 4.17 0.30
N ALA A 27 21.96 3.34 0.09
CA ALA A 27 21.80 1.92 -0.28
C ALA A 27 21.02 1.10 0.77
N ALA A 28 21.18 1.38 2.06
CA ALA A 28 20.43 0.68 3.11
C ALA A 28 18.93 1.00 3.04
N ALA A 29 18.58 2.24 2.71
CA ALA A 29 17.18 2.64 2.58
C ALA A 29 16.55 2.06 1.31
N VAL A 30 17.33 1.86 0.23
CA VAL A 30 16.90 1.11 -0.95
C VAL A 30 16.55 -0.34 -0.61
N GLU A 31 17.41 -1.01 0.16
CA GLU A 31 17.13 -2.39 0.57
C GLU A 31 15.90 -2.47 1.46
N LEU A 32 15.75 -1.49 2.36
CA LEU A 32 14.57 -1.37 3.20
C LEU A 32 13.30 -1.23 2.36
N VAL A 33 13.30 -0.37 1.32
CA VAL A 33 12.15 -0.22 0.41
C VAL A 33 11.81 -1.56 -0.24
N LYS A 34 12.78 -2.31 -0.74
CA LYS A 34 12.54 -3.64 -1.31
C LYS A 34 11.91 -4.59 -0.31
N GLN A 35 12.47 -4.68 0.90
CA GLN A 35 11.94 -5.54 1.96
C GLN A 35 10.50 -5.17 2.34
N VAL A 36 10.20 -3.88 2.48
CA VAL A 36 8.85 -3.39 2.82
C VAL A 36 7.87 -3.66 1.68
N LEU A 37 8.29 -3.52 0.42
CA LEU A 37 7.47 -3.84 -0.74
C LEU A 37 7.14 -5.35 -0.80
N GLU A 38 8.11 -6.22 -0.49
CA GLU A 38 7.91 -7.67 -0.43
C GLU A 38 7.19 -8.16 0.83
N ALA A 39 7.25 -7.40 1.93
CA ALA A 39 6.65 -7.81 3.20
C ALA A 39 5.11 -7.91 3.11
N PRO A 40 4.52 -9.11 3.29
CA PRO A 40 3.07 -9.26 3.33
C PRO A 40 2.52 -8.63 4.63
N GLY A 41 1.44 -7.85 4.51
CA GLY A 41 0.81 -7.19 5.66
C GLY A 41 1.32 -5.79 5.99
N VAL A 42 2.40 -5.33 5.33
CA VAL A 42 2.83 -3.92 5.37
C VAL A 42 2.21 -3.17 4.20
N HIS A 43 1.21 -2.35 4.51
CA HIS A 43 0.43 -1.61 3.52
C HIS A 43 0.44 -0.10 3.76
N VAL A 44 1.09 0.33 4.84
CA VAL A 44 1.23 1.73 5.23
C VAL A 44 2.67 2.15 4.97
N PHE A 45 2.84 3.04 3.98
CA PHE A 45 4.15 3.54 3.57
C PHE A 45 4.34 5.02 3.90
N GLY A 46 3.28 5.71 4.33
CA GLY A 46 3.31 7.14 4.66
C GLY A 46 4.32 7.47 5.76
N GLU A 47 4.38 6.67 6.83
CA GLU A 47 5.34 6.88 7.93
C GLU A 47 6.79 6.71 7.47
N LEU A 48 7.04 5.77 6.55
CA LEU A 48 8.37 5.56 5.96
C LEU A 48 8.77 6.73 5.05
N LEU A 49 7.85 7.21 4.23
CA LEU A 49 8.08 8.37 3.36
C LEU A 49 8.30 9.66 4.13
N ASP A 50 7.71 9.80 5.32
CA ASP A 50 7.89 11.02 6.10
C ASP A 50 9.30 11.14 6.71
N MET A 51 10.02 10.00 6.84
CA MET A 51 11.38 9.97 7.35
C MET A 51 12.35 10.76 6.46
N PRO A 52 13.21 11.62 7.04
CA PRO A 52 14.15 12.45 6.27
C PRO A 52 15.13 11.61 5.45
N ASN A 53 15.58 10.48 5.99
CA ASN A 53 16.51 9.59 5.30
C ASN A 53 15.92 9.00 4.00
N VAL A 54 14.60 8.81 3.95
CA VAL A 54 13.89 8.31 2.77
C VAL A 54 13.66 9.46 1.79
N LYS A 55 13.30 10.66 2.27
CA LYS A 55 13.20 11.87 1.44
C LYS A 55 14.51 12.24 0.74
N GLU A 56 15.66 12.01 1.39
CA GLU A 56 16.97 12.21 0.76
C GLU A 56 17.19 11.32 -0.49
N LEU A 57 16.52 10.17 -0.59
CA LEU A 57 16.65 9.27 -1.76
C LEU A 57 16.06 9.86 -3.03
N GLU A 58 15.13 10.82 -2.91
CA GLU A 58 14.49 11.50 -4.05
C GLU A 58 15.51 12.21 -4.94
N ASN A 59 16.51 12.85 -4.33
CA ASN A 59 17.52 13.65 -5.04
C ASN A 59 18.76 12.85 -5.44
N GLY A 60 18.78 11.54 -5.17
CA GLY A 60 19.93 10.67 -5.41
C GLY A 60 19.80 9.77 -6.64
N GLN A 61 20.82 8.94 -6.85
CA GLN A 61 20.83 7.84 -7.83
C GLN A 61 19.71 6.79 -7.61
N HIS A 62 19.00 6.87 -6.49
CA HIS A 62 17.93 5.96 -6.08
C HIS A 62 16.53 6.56 -6.20
N ALA A 63 16.37 7.70 -6.89
CA ALA A 63 15.10 8.37 -7.11
C ALA A 63 13.98 7.43 -7.61
N LYS A 64 14.30 6.43 -8.45
CA LYS A 64 13.32 5.43 -8.92
C LYS A 64 12.69 4.61 -7.78
N HIS A 65 13.48 4.24 -6.76
CA HIS A 65 12.98 3.50 -5.60
C HIS A 65 12.09 4.39 -4.73
N PHE A 66 12.49 5.64 -4.54
CA PHE A 66 11.68 6.63 -3.83
C PHE A 66 10.35 6.88 -4.53
N ASN A 67 10.36 7.12 -5.84
CA ASN A 67 9.15 7.30 -6.64
C ASN A 67 8.22 6.07 -6.56
N THR A 68 8.81 4.87 -6.55
CA THR A 68 8.06 3.63 -6.37
C THR A 68 7.42 3.57 -4.99
N LEU A 69 8.16 3.88 -3.92
CA LEU A 69 7.58 3.94 -2.57
C LEU A 69 6.46 4.99 -2.47
N HIS A 70 6.69 6.17 -3.05
CA HIS A 70 5.71 7.26 -3.10
C HIS A 70 4.42 6.83 -3.81
N LEU A 71 4.56 6.11 -4.92
CA LEU A 71 3.44 5.52 -5.65
C LEU A 71 2.66 4.51 -4.79
N PHE A 72 3.34 3.68 -4.01
CA PHE A 72 2.68 2.73 -3.11
C PHE A 72 1.94 3.41 -1.95
N ALA A 73 2.37 4.61 -1.53
CA ALA A 73 1.71 5.36 -0.47
C ALA A 73 0.51 6.19 -0.94
N TYR A 74 0.63 6.84 -2.11
CA TYR A 74 -0.34 7.85 -2.57
C TYR A 74 -0.88 7.63 -3.98
N GLY A 75 -0.22 6.78 -4.77
CA GLY A 75 -0.55 6.53 -6.17
C GLY A 75 -1.53 5.39 -6.39
N THR A 76 -1.81 5.14 -7.68
CA THR A 76 -2.65 4.05 -8.14
C THR A 76 -1.90 3.13 -9.10
N TYR A 77 -2.45 1.94 -9.35
CA TYR A 77 -1.92 1.05 -10.39
C TYR A 77 -1.89 1.71 -11.78
N LYS A 78 -2.82 2.62 -12.08
CA LYS A 78 -2.81 3.38 -13.33
C LYS A 78 -1.65 4.38 -13.40
N ASP A 79 -1.31 5.01 -12.28
CA ASP A 79 -0.13 5.87 -12.19
C ASP A 79 1.16 5.06 -12.38
N TYR A 80 1.21 3.81 -11.90
CA TYR A 80 2.31 2.88 -12.21
C TYR A 80 2.48 2.71 -13.72
N LEU A 81 1.41 2.37 -14.43
CA LEU A 81 1.44 2.15 -15.89
C LEU A 81 1.89 3.39 -16.66
N LYS A 82 1.45 4.58 -16.25
CA LYS A 82 1.86 5.85 -16.87
C LYS A 82 3.33 6.20 -16.62
N ASN A 83 3.83 5.92 -15.42
CA ASN A 83 5.17 6.31 -14.99
C ASN A 83 6.19 5.16 -15.01
N GLN A 84 5.92 4.05 -15.71
CA GLN A 84 6.81 2.87 -15.74
C GLN A 84 8.27 3.21 -16.06
N SER A 85 8.54 4.18 -16.94
CA SER A 85 9.90 4.60 -17.29
C SER A 85 10.70 5.19 -16.11
N ASN A 86 10.00 5.79 -15.14
CA ASN A 86 10.57 6.47 -13.97
C ASN A 86 10.50 5.62 -12.68
N LEU A 87 9.93 4.42 -12.76
CA LEU A 87 9.70 3.52 -11.64
C LEU A 87 10.55 2.26 -11.77
N LEU A 88 10.69 1.49 -10.69
CA LEU A 88 11.26 0.15 -10.80
C LEU A 88 10.25 -0.82 -11.42
N GLU A 89 10.77 -1.80 -12.15
CA GLU A 89 9.96 -2.94 -12.59
C GLU A 89 9.50 -3.74 -11.37
N LEU A 90 8.18 -3.69 -11.13
CA LEU A 90 7.57 -4.40 -10.01
C LEU A 90 7.43 -5.89 -10.33
N THR A 91 7.73 -6.73 -9.33
CA THR A 91 7.45 -8.17 -9.42
C THR A 91 5.94 -8.43 -9.44
N PRO A 92 5.47 -9.59 -9.92
CA PRO A 92 4.04 -9.91 -9.95
C PRO A 92 3.37 -9.79 -8.57
N ALA A 93 4.07 -10.17 -7.50
CA ALA A 93 3.59 -10.04 -6.13
C ALA A 93 3.42 -8.57 -5.71
N GLN A 94 4.38 -7.70 -6.06
CA GLN A 94 4.30 -6.27 -5.79
C GLN A 94 3.19 -5.58 -6.59
N LYS A 95 2.97 -6.00 -7.85
CA LYS A 95 1.85 -5.50 -8.67
C LYS A 95 0.50 -5.82 -8.03
N LYS A 96 0.29 -7.07 -7.58
CA LYS A 96 -0.91 -7.47 -6.83
C LYS A 96 -1.11 -6.62 -5.57
N LYS A 97 -0.03 -6.39 -4.83
CA LYS A 97 -0.05 -5.53 -3.63
C LYS A 97 -0.47 -4.10 -3.96
N LEU A 98 0.06 -3.52 -5.04
CA LEU A 98 -0.33 -2.18 -5.50
C LEU A 98 -1.80 -2.14 -5.95
N GLN A 99 -2.28 -3.19 -6.60
CA GLN A 99 -3.70 -3.34 -6.97
C GLN A 99 -4.58 -3.37 -5.72
N HIS A 100 -4.24 -4.16 -4.69
CA HIS A 100 -4.95 -4.17 -3.42
C HIS A 100 -4.98 -2.79 -2.76
N LEU A 101 -3.85 -2.09 -2.70
CA LEU A 101 -3.76 -0.73 -2.14
C LEU A 101 -4.60 0.27 -2.94
N THR A 102 -4.65 0.13 -4.27
CA THR A 102 -5.48 0.97 -5.14
C THR A 102 -6.96 0.77 -4.82
N ILE A 103 -7.42 -0.48 -4.66
CA ILE A 103 -8.80 -0.78 -4.25
C ILE A 103 -9.12 -0.14 -2.90
N VAL A 104 -8.25 -0.32 -1.91
CA VAL A 104 -8.41 0.24 -0.56
C VAL A 104 -8.44 1.77 -0.57
N THR A 105 -7.59 2.39 -1.38
CA THR A 105 -7.52 3.85 -1.56
C THR A 105 -8.77 4.38 -2.26
N LEU A 106 -9.26 3.72 -3.31
CA LEU A 106 -10.50 4.08 -3.99
C LEU A 106 -11.70 3.94 -3.05
N ALA A 107 -11.76 2.84 -2.29
CA ALA A 107 -12.78 2.63 -1.26
C ALA A 107 -12.79 3.77 -0.22
N THR A 108 -11.61 4.23 0.20
CA THR A 108 -11.46 5.31 1.18
C THR A 108 -11.81 6.68 0.59
N LYS A 109 -11.32 6.99 -0.63
CA LYS A 109 -11.65 8.24 -1.34
C LYS A 109 -13.15 8.36 -1.62
N MET A 110 -13.81 7.26 -1.99
CA MET A 110 -15.26 7.26 -2.23
C MET A 110 -16.06 7.36 -0.93
N LYS A 111 -15.58 6.78 0.18
CA LYS A 111 -16.19 6.93 1.52
C LYS A 111 -16.27 8.39 1.96
N GLY A 112 -15.28 9.22 1.64
CA GLY A 112 -15.26 10.65 2.00
C GLY A 112 -16.16 11.54 1.14
N LYS A 113 -16.60 11.08 -0.04
CA LYS A 113 -17.26 11.93 -1.05
C LYS A 113 -18.79 11.84 -1.07
N LEU A 114 -19.39 11.07 -0.17
CA LEU A 114 -20.85 10.82 -0.15
C LEU A 114 -21.42 10.89 1.27
N VAL A 115 -21.54 12.12 1.80
CA VAL A 115 -22.39 12.44 2.97
C VAL A 115 -23.63 13.21 2.50
N PHE A 116 -24.21 12.84 1.35
CA PHE A 116 -25.38 13.57 0.84
C PHE A 116 -26.50 12.72 0.25
N TYR A 117 -26.29 11.45 -0.09
CA TYR A 117 -27.38 10.58 -0.53
C TYR A 117 -27.30 9.22 0.13
N ASN A 118 -28.42 8.83 0.74
CA ASN A 118 -28.72 7.50 1.24
C ASN A 118 -28.70 6.49 0.06
N CYS A 119 -27.50 6.12 -0.39
CA CYS A 119 -27.30 5.12 -1.42
C CYS A 119 -26.14 4.22 -0.97
N VAL A 120 -26.42 2.93 -0.92
CA VAL A 120 -25.53 1.91 -0.37
C VAL A 120 -24.18 1.92 -1.09
N LYS A 121 -23.14 1.71 -0.29
CA LYS A 121 -21.69 1.82 -0.57
C LYS A 121 -21.19 0.85 -1.68
N CYS A 122 -21.66 0.95 -2.91
CA CYS A 122 -21.18 0.10 -4.01
C CYS A 122 -20.18 0.87 -4.88
N ILE A 123 -18.91 0.45 -4.83
CA ILE A 123 -17.91 0.92 -5.81
C ILE A 123 -18.24 0.23 -7.14
N PRO A 124 -18.54 0.97 -8.22
CA PRO A 124 -18.90 0.36 -9.49
C PRO A 124 -17.72 -0.43 -10.07
N TYR A 125 -17.96 -1.67 -10.50
CA TYR A 125 -16.94 -2.53 -11.11
C TYR A 125 -16.22 -1.84 -12.27
N SER A 126 -16.94 -1.07 -13.09
CA SER A 126 -16.37 -0.33 -14.22
C SER A 126 -15.27 0.65 -13.79
N LEU A 127 -15.39 1.27 -12.62
CA LEU A 127 -14.36 2.17 -12.09
C LEU A 127 -13.15 1.38 -11.62
N LEU A 128 -13.35 0.27 -10.91
CA LEU A 128 -12.27 -0.61 -10.47
C LEU A 128 -11.50 -1.20 -11.66
N LEU A 129 -12.22 -1.70 -12.66
CA LEU A 129 -11.65 -2.20 -13.91
C LEU A 129 -10.79 -1.13 -14.61
N GLN A 130 -11.28 0.10 -14.69
CA GLN A 130 -10.56 1.21 -15.32
C GLN A 130 -9.31 1.65 -14.55
N GLU A 131 -9.35 1.62 -13.21
CA GLU A 131 -8.23 2.05 -12.37
C GLU A 131 -7.16 0.97 -12.19
N LEU A 132 -7.57 -0.31 -12.26
CA LEU A 132 -6.68 -1.47 -12.19
C LEU A 132 -6.21 -1.97 -13.56
N ASP A 133 -6.66 -1.32 -14.64
CA ASP A 133 -6.45 -1.73 -16.04
C ASP A 133 -6.81 -3.21 -16.30
N MET A 134 -7.91 -3.65 -15.67
CA MET A 134 -8.42 -5.00 -15.80
C MET A 134 -9.54 -5.04 -16.84
N ARG A 135 -9.51 -6.08 -17.69
CA ARG A 135 -10.56 -6.29 -18.71
C ARG A 135 -11.64 -7.27 -18.27
N ASN A 136 -11.33 -8.10 -17.27
CA ASN A 136 -12.17 -9.22 -16.88
C ASN A 136 -12.68 -9.04 -15.45
N VAL A 137 -13.99 -9.24 -15.26
CA VAL A 137 -14.63 -9.11 -13.94
C VAL A 137 -14.18 -10.21 -12.99
N ARG A 138 -13.94 -11.44 -13.48
CA ARG A 138 -13.47 -12.54 -12.62
C ARG A 138 -12.13 -12.22 -11.96
N ASP A 139 -11.17 -11.71 -12.73
CA ASP A 139 -9.84 -11.37 -12.20
C ASP A 139 -9.95 -10.28 -11.12
N LEU A 140 -10.90 -9.35 -11.29
CA LEU A 140 -11.22 -8.35 -10.28
C LEU A 140 -11.87 -8.97 -9.04
N GLU A 141 -12.81 -9.90 -9.19
CA GLU A 141 -13.44 -10.62 -8.07
C GLU A 141 -12.42 -11.44 -7.29
N ASP A 142 -11.57 -12.21 -7.97
CA ASP A 142 -10.47 -12.96 -7.36
C ASP A 142 -9.54 -12.02 -6.57
N LEU A 143 -9.22 -10.86 -7.12
CA LEU A 143 -8.35 -9.89 -6.46
C LEU A 143 -9.04 -9.18 -5.28
N ILE A 144 -10.35 -8.94 -5.35
CA ILE A 144 -11.14 -8.44 -4.22
C ILE A 144 -11.22 -9.50 -3.11
N ILE A 145 -11.43 -10.77 -3.47
CA ILE A 145 -11.41 -11.90 -2.54
C ILE A 145 -10.04 -11.97 -1.88
N GLU A 146 -8.96 -12.01 -2.66
CA GLU A 146 -7.58 -12.01 -2.15
C GLU A 146 -7.32 -10.80 -1.23
N ALA A 147 -7.80 -9.61 -1.60
CA ALA A 147 -7.71 -8.41 -0.77
C ALA A 147 -8.52 -8.51 0.53
N ILE A 148 -9.69 -9.16 0.55
CA ILE A 148 -10.49 -9.38 1.77
C ILE A 148 -9.80 -10.38 2.69
N TYR A 149 -9.28 -11.48 2.12
CA TYR A 149 -8.56 -12.51 2.86
C TYR A 149 -7.22 -12.00 3.40
N ALA A 150 -6.45 -11.25 2.61
CA ALA A 150 -5.23 -10.56 3.04
C ALA A 150 -5.52 -9.33 3.94
N GLY A 151 -6.69 -8.73 3.76
CA GLY A 151 -7.14 -7.48 4.39
C GLY A 151 -7.79 -7.62 5.75
N LYS A 152 -7.88 -8.83 6.33
CA LYS A 152 -8.21 -9.00 7.76
C LYS A 152 -7.27 -8.23 8.71
N ARG A 153 -6.16 -7.68 8.21
CA ARG A 153 -5.20 -6.85 8.96
C ARG A 153 -5.04 -5.42 8.43
N ILE A 154 -5.79 -5.00 7.41
CA ILE A 154 -5.83 -3.59 6.97
C ILE A 154 -7.07 -2.97 7.60
N VAL A 155 -6.86 -1.94 8.41
CA VAL A 155 -7.77 -1.25 9.35
C VAL A 155 -9.04 -0.64 8.71
N LEU A 156 -9.42 -1.05 7.50
CA LEU A 156 -10.55 -0.50 6.73
C LEU A 156 -11.73 -1.47 6.57
N MET A 157 -11.62 -2.72 7.00
CA MET A 157 -12.61 -3.77 6.72
C MET A 157 -13.68 -3.99 7.81
N GLU A 158 -13.61 -3.40 9.01
CA GLU A 158 -14.73 -3.56 9.97
C GLU A 158 -16.01 -2.82 9.53
N ASN A 159 -15.91 -1.87 8.60
CA ASN A 159 -17.03 -1.04 8.14
C ASN A 159 -17.43 -1.23 6.67
N PHE A 160 -16.74 -2.11 5.93
CA PHE A 160 -16.94 -2.31 4.48
C PHE A 160 -17.68 -3.62 4.17
N ILE A 161 -17.39 -4.72 4.87
CA ILE A 161 -17.94 -6.06 4.57
C ILE A 161 -19.46 -6.13 4.83
N TRP A 162 -19.98 -5.46 5.86
CA TRP A 162 -21.42 -5.45 6.15
C TRP A 162 -22.28 -4.65 5.16
N LYS A 163 -21.68 -3.93 4.20
CA LYS A 163 -22.42 -3.07 3.25
C LYS A 163 -22.29 -3.46 1.78
N ILE A 164 -21.54 -4.51 1.47
CA ILE A 164 -21.55 -5.14 0.14
C ILE A 164 -22.58 -6.30 0.10
N TYR A 165 -22.93 -6.87 1.26
CA TYR A 165 -23.86 -8.00 1.38
C TYR A 165 -25.28 -7.61 1.89
N CYS A 166 -25.59 -6.32 2.00
CA CYS A 166 -26.94 -5.81 2.30
C CYS A 166 -27.39 -4.80 1.25
#